data_AF-T0Y4H7-F1
#
_entry.id   AF-T0Y4H7-F1
#
_cell.length_a   1.000
_cell.length_b   1.000
_cell.length_c   1.000
_cell.angle_alpha   90.00
_cell.angle_beta   90.00
_cell.angle_gamma   90.00
#
_symmetry.space_group_name_H-M   'P 1'
#
loop_
_entity.id
_entity.type
_entity.pdbx_description
1 polymer ?
#
loop_
_entity_poly.entity_id
_entity_poly.type
_entity_poly.pdbx_seq_one_letter_code
_entity_poly.pdbx_strand_id
1 'polypeptide(L)'
;MSLNIFLSVIYGKQRNGFISFSHNDFVIGTQLVEPSYISLYSALLYHKLIQQVPVNIQFVTTVNPIVMQSVGLEYHKISPKLYFGYDKIKIENSYILIAKPEKALIDGLY
;
A
#
# COMPACT_ATOMS: atom_id res chain seq x y z
N MET A 1 -25.97 5.96 24.48
CA MET A 1 -24.81 6.11 25.38
C MET A 1 -23.62 6.47 24.51
N SER A 2 -22.97 7.58 24.84
CA SER A 2 -22.39 8.56 23.93
C SER A 2 -21.31 8.08 22.96
N LEU A 3 -21.56 8.34 21.68
CA LEU A 3 -20.59 8.35 20.60
C LEU A 3 -20.23 9.82 20.34
N ASN A 4 -19.19 10.34 21.00
CA ASN A 4 -18.50 11.56 20.58
C ASN A 4 -17.29 11.85 21.48
N ILE A 5 -16.19 12.25 20.83
CA ILE A 5 -14.98 12.86 21.38
C ILE A 5 -13.90 11.88 21.85
N PHE A 6 -12.94 11.59 20.96
CA PHE A 6 -11.53 11.80 21.25
C PHE A 6 -10.82 12.31 19.99
N LEU A 7 -11.02 13.61 19.76
CA LEU A 7 -10.14 14.48 18.97
C LEU A 7 -8.97 14.86 19.89
N SER A 8 -7.72 14.62 19.47
CA SER A 8 -6.70 15.67 19.30
C SER A 8 -5.31 15.06 19.00
N VAL A 9 -4.51 15.81 18.20
CA VAL A 9 -3.04 15.74 18.01
C VAL A 9 -2.52 14.79 16.91
N ILE A 10 -1.71 15.12 15.89
CA ILE A 10 -1.06 16.32 15.27
C ILE A 10 -0.44 15.80 13.93
N TYR A 11 -0.56 16.55 12.82
CA TYR A 11 0.26 16.62 11.57
C TYR A 11 0.72 15.30 10.87
N GLY A 12 0.49 15.03 9.57
CA GLY A 12 0.05 15.85 8.44
C GLY A 12 -0.26 15.00 7.20
N LYS A 13 -0.92 15.66 6.23
CA LYS A 13 -1.52 15.15 4.98
C LYS A 13 -2.92 14.51 5.12
N GLN A 14 -3.85 15.31 5.65
CA GLN A 14 -5.28 15.14 5.41
C GLN A 14 -5.66 15.66 4.02
N ARG A 15 -6.13 14.81 3.09
CA ARG A 15 -7.06 15.21 2.01
C ARG A 15 -7.94 14.05 1.52
N ASN A 16 -9.26 14.29 1.51
CA ASN A 16 -10.39 13.42 1.12
C ASN A 16 -10.64 12.19 2.00
N GLY A 17 -11.30 12.38 3.15
CA GLY A 17 -12.07 11.33 3.85
C GLY A 17 -11.29 10.22 4.55
N PHE A 18 -10.00 10.05 4.25
CA PHE A 18 -9.15 9.02 4.86
C PHE A 18 -8.18 9.67 5.86
N ILE A 19 -8.26 9.23 7.13
CA ILE A 19 -7.35 9.63 8.20
C ILE A 19 -6.58 8.36 8.58
N SER A 20 -5.27 8.34 8.30
CA SER A 20 -4.37 7.32 8.83
C SER A 20 -3.51 7.92 9.93
N PHE A 21 -3.34 7.19 11.03
CA PHE A 21 -2.49 7.57 12.15
C PHE A 21 -1.03 7.10 11.97
N SER A 22 -0.71 6.50 10.82
CA SER A 22 0.65 6.04 10.48
C SER A 22 1.38 7.07 9.65
N HIS A 23 2.67 7.28 9.93
CA HIS A 23 3.58 8.08 9.12
C HIS A 23 4.24 7.25 7.99
N ASN A 24 3.85 5.99 7.84
CA ASN A 24 4.43 5.06 6.89
C ASN A 24 3.50 4.89 5.69
N ASP A 25 3.92 5.39 4.53
CA ASP A 25 3.13 5.34 3.29
C ASP A 25 2.78 3.91 2.85
N PHE A 26 3.57 2.89 3.24
CA PHE A 26 3.25 1.48 3.02
C PHE A 26 2.05 1.02 3.85
N VAL A 27 1.95 1.47 5.10
CA VAL A 27 0.80 1.20 5.96
C VAL A 27 -0.43 1.92 5.42
N ILE A 28 -0.28 3.19 5.05
CA ILE A 28 -1.37 3.98 4.49
C ILE A 28 -1.89 3.32 3.21
N GLY A 29 -1.04 3.05 2.22
CA GLY A 29 -1.47 2.55 0.93
C GLY A 29 -2.11 1.16 0.98
N THR A 30 -1.59 0.26 1.82
CA THR A 30 -2.18 -1.09 1.97
C THR A 30 -3.58 -1.09 2.60
N GLN A 31 -3.92 -0.06 3.38
CA GLN A 31 -5.20 0.06 4.09
C GLN A 31 -6.15 1.06 3.41
N LEU A 32 -5.64 1.93 2.55
CA LEU A 32 -6.42 2.96 1.86
C LEU A 32 -7.33 2.35 0.79
N VAL A 33 -6.85 1.33 0.08
CA VAL A 33 -7.61 0.59 -0.94
C VAL A 33 -7.53 -0.89 -0.61
N GLU A 34 -8.66 -1.48 -0.23
CA GLU A 34 -8.75 -2.90 0.06
C GLU A 34 -9.55 -3.66 -1.02
N PRO A 35 -9.12 -4.86 -1.41
CA PRO A 35 -7.88 -5.54 -1.01
C PRO A 35 -6.66 -5.05 -1.83
N SER A 36 -5.53 -4.75 -1.19
CA SER A 36 -4.28 -4.44 -1.90
C SER A 36 -3.02 -4.86 -1.13
N TYR A 37 -1.89 -5.01 -1.84
CA TYR A 37 -0.58 -5.26 -1.25
C TYR A 37 0.51 -4.55 -2.07
N ILE A 38 1.64 -4.21 -1.43
CA ILE A 38 2.79 -3.56 -2.08
C ILE A 38 3.46 -4.56 -3.03
N SER A 39 3.67 -4.18 -4.29
CA SER A 39 4.22 -5.07 -5.31
C SER A 39 5.13 -4.33 -6.30
N LEU A 40 5.40 -4.93 -7.46
CA LEU A 40 6.16 -4.35 -8.56
C LEU A 40 7.54 -3.83 -8.11
N TYR A 41 7.97 -2.68 -8.63
CA TYR A 41 9.26 -2.08 -8.28
C TYR A 41 9.33 -1.69 -6.80
N SER A 42 8.21 -1.34 -6.18
CA SER A 42 8.19 -0.99 -4.75
C SER A 42 8.54 -2.18 -3.85
N ALA A 43 7.99 -3.36 -4.13
CA ALA A 43 8.35 -4.57 -3.40
C ALA A 43 9.78 -5.05 -3.73
N LEU A 44 10.21 -4.95 -4.98
CA LEU A 44 11.59 -5.30 -5.36
C LEU A 44 12.62 -4.39 -4.66
N LEU A 45 12.33 -3.10 -4.57
CA LEU A 45 13.15 -2.13 -3.85
C LEU A 45 13.18 -2.45 -2.34
N TYR A 46 12.03 -2.78 -1.74
CA TYR A 46 11.94 -3.20 -0.34
C TYR A 46 12.83 -4.42 -0.05
N HIS A 47 12.83 -5.41 -0.96
CA HIS A 47 13.68 -6.60 -0.87
C HIS A 47 15.13 -6.36 -1.34
N LYS A 48 15.51 -5.11 -1.64
CA LYS A 48 16.86 -4.70 -2.09
C LYS A 48 17.32 -5.39 -3.38
N LEU A 49 16.38 -5.79 -4.24
CA LEU A 49 16.68 -6.43 -5.53
C LEU A 49 16.94 -5.41 -6.65
N ILE A 50 16.46 -4.18 -6.47
CA ILE A 50 16.71 -3.06 -7.37
C ILE A 50 17.12 -1.83 -6.57
N GLN A 51 17.73 -0.86 -7.23
CA GLN A 51 18.09 0.44 -6.64
C GLN A 51 17.23 1.59 -7.17
N GLN A 52 16.51 1.37 -8.26
CA GLN A 52 15.66 2.40 -8.87
C GLN A 52 14.44 2.65 -7.98
N VAL A 53 14.29 3.90 -7.53
CA VAL A 53 13.15 4.34 -6.74
C VAL A 53 12.00 4.69 -7.69
N PRO A 54 10.83 4.03 -7.57
CA PRO A 54 9.67 4.38 -8.38
C PRO A 54 9.11 5.75 -7.98
N VAL A 55 8.49 6.45 -8.93
CA VAL A 55 7.90 7.78 -8.70
C VAL A 55 6.74 7.70 -7.70
N ASN A 56 5.93 6.64 -7.81
CA ASN A 56 4.85 6.32 -6.89
C ASN A 56 5.15 5.00 -6.19
N ILE A 57 4.64 4.84 -4.97
CA ILE A 57 4.58 3.52 -4.33
C ILE A 57 3.51 2.71 -5.04
N GLN A 58 3.91 1.51 -5.44
CA GLN A 58 3.14 0.62 -6.28
C GLN A 58 2.51 -0.51 -5.47
N PHE A 59 1.21 -0.64 -5.66
CA PHE A 59 0.38 -1.66 -5.05
C PHE A 59 -0.33 -2.44 -6.13
N VAL A 60 -0.73 -3.66 -5.79
CA VAL A 60 -1.58 -4.50 -6.62
C VAL A 60 -2.90 -4.72 -5.90
N THR A 61 -4.00 -4.68 -6.65
CA THR A 61 -5.36 -4.86 -6.15
C THR A 61 -6.20 -5.70 -7.10
N THR A 62 -7.29 -6.29 -6.60
CA THR A 62 -8.30 -6.95 -7.44
C THR A 62 -9.42 -6.01 -7.86
N VAL A 63 -9.50 -4.80 -7.29
CA VAL A 63 -10.49 -3.78 -7.65
C VAL A 63 -9.99 -2.88 -8.78
N ASN A 64 -10.65 -1.76 -9.04
CA ASN A 64 -10.27 -0.86 -10.12
C ASN A 64 -8.88 -0.25 -9.86
N PRO A 65 -8.05 -0.07 -10.91
CA PRO A 65 -6.78 0.61 -10.77
C PRO A 65 -6.99 2.08 -10.42
N ILE A 66 -6.09 2.65 -9.64
CA ILE A 66 -6.18 4.03 -9.13
C ILE A 66 -4.77 4.61 -9.12
N VAL A 67 -4.61 5.84 -9.63
CA VAL A 67 -3.36 6.59 -9.51
C VAL A 67 -3.64 7.86 -8.72
N MET A 68 -3.02 8.00 -7.55
CA MET A 68 -3.19 9.13 -6.66
C MET A 68 -1.91 9.98 -6.64
N GLN A 69 -1.68 10.74 -7.71
CA GLN A 69 -0.45 11.52 -7.90
C GLN A 69 -0.14 12.47 -6.74
N SER A 70 -1.17 13.03 -6.09
CA SER A 70 -1.00 13.96 -4.97
C SER A 70 -0.41 13.31 -3.71
N VAL A 71 -0.56 12.00 -3.55
CA VAL A 71 -0.02 11.20 -2.43
C VAL A 71 1.07 10.23 -2.84
N GLY A 72 1.38 10.13 -4.15
CA GLY A 72 2.43 9.26 -4.66
C GLY A 72 2.08 7.77 -4.56
N LEU A 73 0.81 7.41 -4.70
CA LEU A 73 0.34 6.01 -4.63
C LEU A 73 -0.24 5.57 -5.97
N GLU A 74 0.04 4.34 -6.37
CA GLU A 74 -0.40 3.75 -7.63
C GLU A 74 -0.86 2.30 -7.42
N TYR A 75 -2.07 1.98 -7.86
CA TYR A 75 -2.69 0.67 -7.70
C TYR A 75 -2.93 0.03 -9.07
N HIS A 76 -2.31 -1.12 -9.29
CA HIS A 76 -2.44 -1.91 -10.52
C HIS A 76 -3.45 -3.04 -10.30
N LYS A 77 -4.35 -3.21 -11.27
CA LYS A 77 -5.38 -4.26 -11.19
C LYS A 77 -4.82 -5.58 -11.69
N ILE A 78 -4.98 -6.64 -10.90
CA ILE A 78 -4.72 -8.01 -11.31
C ILE A 78 -5.99 -8.86 -11.25
N SER A 79 -5.96 -9.99 -11.96
CA SER A 79 -6.99 -11.02 -11.80
C SER A 79 -7.02 -11.55 -10.36
N PRO A 80 -8.19 -11.77 -9.75
CA PRO A 80 -8.31 -12.39 -8.43
C PRO A 80 -7.61 -13.75 -8.31
N LYS A 81 -7.50 -14.50 -9.43
CA LYS A 81 -6.78 -15.80 -9.48
C LYS A 81 -5.28 -15.66 -9.22
N LEU A 82 -4.72 -14.47 -9.40
CA LEU A 82 -3.31 -14.16 -9.19
C LEU A 82 -3.06 -13.45 -7.85
N TYR A 83 -4.09 -13.22 -7.03
CA TYR A 83 -3.96 -12.48 -5.77
C TYR A 83 -3.45 -13.37 -4.62
N PHE A 84 -2.18 -13.78 -4.69
CA PHE A 84 -1.49 -14.62 -3.70
C PHE A 84 0.01 -14.31 -3.64
N GLY A 85 0.77 -14.92 -2.73
CA GLY A 85 2.23 -14.81 -2.71
C GLY A 85 2.76 -13.51 -2.08
N TYR A 86 2.00 -12.93 -1.15
CA TYR A 86 2.40 -11.79 -0.33
C TYR A 86 2.43 -12.19 1.15
N ASP A 87 3.20 -11.47 1.95
CA ASP A 87 3.34 -11.65 3.39
C ASP A 87 2.72 -10.47 4.16
N LYS A 88 2.22 -10.74 5.37
CA LYS A 88 1.72 -9.73 6.31
C LYS A 88 2.81 -9.40 7.32
N ILE A 89 3.35 -8.20 7.25
CA ILE A 89 4.42 -7.73 8.14
C ILE A 89 3.85 -6.75 9.15
N LYS A 90 4.07 -6.99 10.43
CA LYS A 90 3.67 -6.06 11.51
C LYS A 90 4.63 -4.87 11.54
N ILE A 91 4.08 -3.66 11.53
CA ILE A 91 4.82 -2.40 11.69
C ILE A 91 4.15 -1.63 12.83
N GLU A 92 4.85 -1.48 13.95
CA GLU A 92 4.34 -0.82 15.16
C GLU A 92 2.96 -1.38 15.59
N ASN A 93 1.94 -0.53 15.58
CA ASN A 93 0.55 -0.86 15.92
C ASN A 93 -0.29 -1.23 14.69
N SER A 94 0.33 -1.45 13.54
CA SER A 94 -0.31 -1.71 12.26
C SER A 94 0.37 -2.86 11.50
N TYR A 95 0.01 -3.04 10.23
CA TYR A 95 0.63 -4.00 9.33
C TYR A 95 0.68 -3.49 7.90
N ILE A 96 1.57 -4.09 7.13
CA ILE A 96 1.62 -3.97 5.67
C ILE A 96 1.44 -5.35 5.05
N LEU A 97 0.87 -5.38 3.86
CA LEU A 97 0.89 -6.54 2.96
C LEU A 97 1.91 -6.26 1.86
N ILE A 98 2.86 -7.16 1.65
CA ILE A 98 3.93 -6.98 0.67
C ILE A 98 4.22 -8.26 -0.10
N ALA A 99 4.37 -8.15 -1.41
CA ALA A 99 4.70 -9.26 -2.29
C ALA A 99 6.05 -9.89 -1.91
N LYS A 100 6.14 -11.22 -2.00
CA LYS A 100 7.43 -11.91 -2.04
C LYS A 100 8.21 -11.49 -3.28
N PRO A 101 9.56 -11.56 -3.26
CA PRO A 101 10.38 -11.23 -4.42
C PRO A 101 9.90 -11.84 -5.75
N GLU A 102 9.60 -13.13 -5.75
CA GLU A 102 9.15 -13.88 -6.93
C GLU A 102 7.78 -13.39 -7.39
N LYS A 103 6.90 -13.07 -6.45
CA LYS A 103 5.57 -12.55 -6.74
C LYS A 103 5.64 -11.14 -7.33
N ALA A 104 6.50 -10.27 -6.80
CA ALA A 104 6.70 -8.92 -7.31
C ALA A 104 7.18 -8.91 -8.77
N LEU A 105 8.05 -9.86 -9.14
CA LEU A 105 8.46 -10.08 -10.53
C LEU A 105 7.29 -10.53 -11.40
N ILE A 106 6.51 -11.52 -10.96
CA ILE A 106 5.35 -12.03 -11.71
C ILE A 106 4.30 -10.93 -11.92
N ASP A 107 4.03 -10.12 -10.90
CA ASP A 107 3.09 -9.01 -10.99
C ASP A 107 3.56 -7.95 -12.00
N GLY A 108 4.87 -7.75 -12.16
CA GLY A 108 5.41 -6.81 -13.14
C GLY A 108 5.39 -7.29 -14.59
N LEU A 109 5.15 -8.59 -14.81
CA LEU A 109 5.00 -9.18 -16.13
C LEU A 109 3.53 -9.34 -16.56
N TYR A 110 2.59 -9.11 -15.65
CA TYR A 110 1.15 -9.16 -15.91
C TYR A 110 0.67 -7.90 -16.61
#